data_AF-A0A6G9H5M0-F1
#
_entry.id   AF-A0A6G9H5M0-F1
#
_cell.length_a   1.000
_cell.length_b   1.000
_cell.length_c   1.000
_cell.angle_alpha   90.00
_cell.angle_beta   90.00
_cell.angle_gamma   90.00
#
_symmetry.space_group_name_H-M   'P 1'
#
loop_
_entity.id
_entity.type
_entity.pdbx_description
1 polymer ?
#
loop_
_entity_poly.entity_id
_entity_poly.type
_entity_poly.pdbx_seq_one_letter_code
_entity_poly.pdbx_strand_id
1 'polypeptide(L)'
;MTAPTGGRLALAFLPALLALPLVTAAHHARPAPFGDHLRTYRTAPGALVGPEPVPRAAAARVEARDPRTGALRWTHGRDGSRPVALAAVPGHVFALWSDGLVTDTERAAGTSVRWHRAVPDLTTPGALLPLGAGDRMLAVVTPRRIAAYRTADGDLRWVLPAAEGCAFAPGRQARTRGVLLVAQPCRAGGPWTTGVIAVDALGRITPGRTPLANEPRPDKAVAAPR
;
A
#
# COMPACT_ATOMS: atom_id res chain seq x y z
N MET A 1 -44.00 -2.86 63.50
CA MET A 1 -43.94 -1.64 62.67
C MET A 1 -42.53 -1.51 62.11
N THR A 2 -42.45 -1.49 60.80
CA THR A 2 -41.27 -1.39 59.92
C THR A 2 -40.79 0.05 59.76
N ALA A 3 -39.46 0.26 59.66
CA ALA A 3 -38.87 1.38 58.91
C ALA A 3 -37.39 1.09 58.55
N PRO A 4 -36.86 1.66 57.45
CA PRO A 4 -35.97 0.92 56.56
C PRO A 4 -34.52 1.42 56.46
N THR A 5 -33.72 0.52 55.91
CA THR A 5 -32.36 0.60 55.36
C THR A 5 -32.17 1.76 54.37
N GLY A 6 -31.08 2.51 54.48
CA GLY A 6 -30.70 3.44 53.41
C GLY A 6 -29.45 4.24 53.73
N GLY A 7 -28.30 3.85 53.18
CA GLY A 7 -27.13 4.74 53.23
C GLY A 7 -25.77 4.12 52.96
N ARG A 8 -25.57 3.37 51.86
CA ARG A 8 -24.21 2.99 51.43
C ARG A 8 -23.96 2.90 49.91
N LEU A 9 -24.90 3.28 49.05
CA LEU A 9 -24.77 3.06 47.60
C LEU A 9 -24.40 4.31 46.77
N ALA A 10 -24.23 5.48 47.37
CA ALA A 10 -23.99 6.71 46.60
C ALA A 10 -22.50 7.03 46.32
N LEU A 11 -21.53 6.40 47.00
CA LEU A 11 -20.11 6.78 46.89
C LEU A 11 -19.26 5.97 45.90
N ALA A 12 -19.79 4.90 45.30
CA ALA A 12 -19.03 4.05 44.38
C ALA A 12 -19.14 4.46 42.90
N PHE A 13 -20.03 5.39 42.54
CA PHE A 13 -20.30 5.75 41.14
C PHE A 13 -19.41 6.88 40.58
N LEU A 14 -18.81 7.72 41.42
CA LEU A 14 -17.93 8.82 40.97
C LEU A 14 -16.63 8.36 40.27
N PRO A 15 -15.87 7.37 40.74
CA PRO A 15 -14.62 6.97 40.07
C PRO A 15 -14.87 6.28 38.72
N ALA A 16 -16.00 5.58 38.57
CA ALA A 16 -16.38 4.94 37.31
C ALA A 16 -16.73 5.97 36.21
N LEU A 17 -17.42 7.06 36.59
CA LEU A 17 -17.77 8.15 35.67
C LEU A 17 -16.57 8.98 35.22
N LEU A 18 -15.51 9.09 36.04
CA LEU A 18 -14.25 9.76 35.67
C LEU A 18 -13.29 8.84 34.89
N ALA A 19 -13.36 7.53 35.08
CA ALA A 19 -12.53 6.57 34.35
C ALA A 19 -12.93 6.45 32.87
N LEU A 20 -14.23 6.54 32.54
CA LEU A 20 -14.70 6.49 31.16
C LEU A 20 -14.06 7.54 30.23
N PRO A 21 -14.07 8.85 30.54
CA PRO A 21 -13.48 9.88 29.68
C PRO A 21 -11.96 9.68 29.51
N LEU A 22 -11.27 9.25 30.57
CA LEU A 22 -9.83 8.94 30.53
C LEU A 22 -9.51 7.75 29.63
N VAL A 23 -10.31 6.67 29.69
CA VAL A 23 -10.14 5.49 28.83
C VAL A 23 -10.45 5.82 27.37
N THR A 24 -11.50 6.61 27.08
CA THR A 24 -11.75 7.10 25.72
C THR A 24 -10.65 8.03 25.22
N ALA A 25 -10.13 8.93 26.05
CA ALA A 25 -9.01 9.79 25.69
C ALA A 25 -7.74 8.99 25.42
N ALA A 26 -7.46 7.96 26.22
CA ALA A 26 -6.33 7.05 26.02
C ALA A 26 -6.48 6.18 24.76
N HIS A 27 -7.70 5.77 24.41
CA HIS A 27 -7.97 5.07 23.15
C HIS A 27 -7.79 5.98 21.93
N HIS A 28 -8.14 7.27 22.04
CA HIS A 28 -7.87 8.28 21.00
C HIS A 28 -6.40 8.69 20.92
N ALA A 29 -5.64 8.54 22.02
CA ALA A 29 -4.22 8.86 22.09
C ALA A 29 -3.31 7.68 21.68
N ARG A 30 -3.85 6.51 21.35
CA ARG A 30 -3.04 5.43 20.80
C ARG A 30 -2.41 5.91 19.49
N PRO A 31 -1.07 5.90 19.37
CA PRO A 31 -0.43 6.15 18.09
C PRO A 31 -1.08 5.26 17.04
N ALA A 32 -1.37 5.80 15.85
CA ALA A 32 -1.85 4.98 14.75
C ALA A 32 -0.93 3.76 14.63
N PRO A 33 -1.47 2.53 14.52
CA PRO A 33 -0.62 1.37 14.28
C PRO A 33 0.21 1.69 13.04
N PHE A 34 1.53 1.57 13.14
CA PHE A 34 2.51 1.96 12.11
C PHE A 34 2.85 3.46 11.97
N GLY A 35 2.32 4.37 12.79
CA GLY A 35 2.72 5.78 12.81
C GLY A 35 2.20 6.61 11.63
N ASP A 36 1.07 6.20 11.03
CA ASP A 36 0.46 6.91 9.90
C ASP A 36 -0.28 8.19 10.33
N HIS A 37 -0.07 9.25 9.55
CA HIS A 37 -0.72 10.55 9.73
C HIS A 37 -1.45 10.92 8.45
N LEU A 38 -2.75 10.67 8.41
CA LEU A 38 -3.62 11.07 7.31
C LEU A 38 -4.26 12.42 7.63
N ARG A 39 -4.19 13.36 6.68
CA ARG A 39 -4.89 14.64 6.76
C ARG A 39 -5.66 14.86 5.48
N THR A 40 -6.94 15.16 5.60
CA THR A 40 -7.78 15.54 4.48
C THR A 40 -8.05 17.04 4.53
N TYR A 41 -8.09 17.66 3.37
CA TYR A 41 -8.32 19.09 3.22
C TYR A 41 -9.69 19.26 2.59
N ARG A 42 -10.56 20.03 3.25
CA ARG A 42 -11.90 20.31 2.75
C ARG A 42 -11.75 21.06 1.43
N THR A 43 -12.08 20.37 0.35
CA THR A 43 -12.31 21.00 -0.94
C THR A 43 -13.76 21.51 -0.96
N ALA A 44 -14.07 22.51 -1.80
CA ALA A 44 -15.41 23.09 -1.87
C ALA A 44 -16.49 22.00 -2.08
N PRO A 45 -17.74 22.21 -1.62
CA PRO A 45 -18.83 21.26 -1.85
C PRO A 45 -18.90 20.84 -3.32
N GLY A 46 -18.84 19.53 -3.60
CA GLY A 46 -18.80 18.96 -4.95
C GLY A 46 -17.42 18.53 -5.45
N ALA A 47 -16.33 18.86 -4.77
CA ALA A 47 -14.98 18.55 -5.25
C ALA A 47 -14.51 17.08 -5.05
N LEU A 48 -15.21 16.28 -4.24
CA LEU A 48 -15.06 14.83 -4.25
C LEU A 48 -15.67 14.19 -5.50
N VAL A 49 -16.59 14.90 -6.18
CA VAL A 49 -17.10 14.55 -7.51
C VAL A 49 -16.17 15.17 -8.55
N GLY A 50 -14.95 14.64 -8.63
CA GLY A 50 -13.90 15.16 -9.49
C GLY A 50 -12.93 14.08 -9.92
N PRO A 51 -12.01 14.38 -10.87
CA PRO A 51 -10.96 13.45 -11.24
C PRO A 51 -10.14 13.05 -10.01
N GLU A 52 -9.64 11.81 -9.98
CA GLU A 52 -8.78 11.35 -8.89
C GLU A 52 -7.57 12.27 -8.72
N PRO A 53 -7.12 12.50 -7.48
CA PRO A 53 -5.96 13.34 -7.26
C PRO A 53 -4.67 12.69 -7.78
N VAL A 54 -3.69 13.54 -8.06
CA VAL A 54 -2.35 13.14 -8.49
C VAL A 54 -1.45 13.10 -7.25
N PRO A 55 -1.01 11.91 -6.81
CA PRO A 55 -0.09 11.79 -5.69
C PRO A 55 1.33 12.20 -6.11
N ARG A 56 2.05 12.82 -5.18
CA ARG A 56 3.45 13.20 -5.31
C ARG A 56 4.19 12.95 -4.00
N ALA A 57 5.46 12.59 -4.11
CA ALA A 57 6.35 12.46 -2.97
C ALA A 57 6.82 13.86 -2.58
N ALA A 58 6.55 14.26 -1.35
CA ALA A 58 7.15 15.40 -0.69
C ALA A 58 8.07 14.90 0.44
N ALA A 59 9.01 15.73 0.89
CA ALA A 59 10.16 15.33 1.71
C ALA A 59 9.87 14.29 2.81
N ALA A 60 8.74 14.38 3.53
CA ALA A 60 8.35 13.43 4.58
C ALA A 60 6.92 12.89 4.44
N ARG A 61 6.27 13.05 3.27
CA ARG A 61 4.86 12.68 3.10
C ARG A 61 4.49 12.48 1.64
N VAL A 62 3.41 11.74 1.41
CA VAL A 62 2.68 11.74 0.15
C VAL A 62 1.68 12.89 0.16
N GLU A 63 1.65 13.67 -0.92
CA GLU A 63 0.66 14.71 -1.15
C GLU A 63 -0.18 14.35 -2.34
N ALA A 64 -1.51 14.38 -2.21
CA ALA A 64 -2.41 14.19 -3.33
C ALA A 64 -3.10 15.51 -3.67
N ARG A 65 -2.93 15.93 -4.91
CA ARG A 65 -3.38 17.24 -5.38
C ARG A 65 -4.42 17.10 -6.47
N ASP A 66 -5.34 18.05 -6.49
CA ASP A 66 -6.29 18.21 -7.58
C ASP A 66 -5.52 18.41 -8.90
N PRO A 67 -5.78 17.62 -9.96
CA PRO A 67 -5.03 17.72 -11.20
C PRO A 67 -5.30 19.02 -11.98
N ARG A 68 -6.45 19.67 -11.75
CA ARG A 68 -6.85 20.89 -12.46
C ARG A 68 -6.36 22.14 -11.73
N THR A 69 -6.53 22.19 -10.40
CA THR A 69 -6.25 23.38 -9.60
C THR A 69 -4.92 23.32 -8.86
N GLY A 70 -4.31 22.14 -8.73
CA GLY A 70 -3.12 21.92 -7.91
C GLY A 70 -3.37 21.98 -6.39
N ALA A 71 -4.62 22.22 -5.97
CA ALA A 71 -5.01 22.30 -4.58
C ALA A 71 -4.75 20.98 -3.87
N LEU A 72 -4.24 21.05 -2.63
CA LEU A 72 -4.00 19.87 -1.81
C LEU A 72 -5.34 19.26 -1.39
N ARG A 73 -5.54 17.97 -1.65
CA ARG A 73 -6.75 17.23 -1.23
C ARG A 73 -6.51 16.43 0.03
N TRP A 74 -5.38 15.74 0.10
CA TRP A 74 -5.00 14.99 1.29
C TRP A 74 -3.48 14.79 1.34
N THR A 75 -3.00 14.45 2.54
CA THR A 75 -1.62 14.04 2.77
C THR A 75 -1.57 12.78 3.62
N HIS A 76 -0.57 11.95 3.36
CA HIS A 76 -0.20 10.81 4.19
C HIS A 76 1.25 10.96 4.60
N GLY A 77 1.51 11.16 5.89
CA GLY A 77 2.85 11.12 6.48
C GLY A 77 3.04 9.87 7.34
N ARG A 78 4.29 9.53 7.63
CA ARG A 78 4.64 8.47 8.60
C ARG A 78 5.75 8.93 9.52
N ASP A 79 5.65 8.58 10.80
CA ASP A 79 6.66 8.96 11.78
C ASP A 79 8.06 8.45 11.40
N GLY A 80 9.04 9.37 11.42
CA GLY A 80 10.44 9.09 11.11
C GLY A 80 10.72 8.60 9.67
N SER A 81 9.72 8.60 8.79
CA SER A 81 9.80 7.93 7.50
C SER A 81 9.42 8.85 6.34
N ARG A 82 10.09 8.69 5.21
CA ARG A 82 9.79 9.41 3.97
C ARG A 82 9.42 8.47 2.83
N PRO A 83 8.55 8.88 1.90
CA PRO A 83 8.29 8.10 0.71
C PRO A 83 9.53 8.09 -0.19
N VAL A 84 9.96 6.90 -0.61
CA VAL A 84 11.10 6.68 -1.52
C VAL A 84 10.66 6.26 -2.92
N ALA A 85 9.46 5.70 -3.06
CA ALA A 85 8.82 5.43 -4.35
C ALA A 85 7.30 5.56 -4.23
N LEU A 86 6.64 5.93 -5.34
CA LEU A 86 5.19 6.03 -5.44
C LEU A 86 4.69 5.37 -6.71
N ALA A 87 3.51 4.75 -6.62
CA ALA A 87 2.71 4.33 -7.75
C ALA A 87 1.24 4.63 -7.48
N ALA A 88 0.49 4.95 -8.53
CA ALA A 88 -0.93 5.23 -8.43
C ALA A 88 -1.68 4.54 -9.56
N VAL A 89 -2.78 3.89 -9.21
CA VAL A 89 -3.74 3.28 -10.13
C VAL A 89 -5.14 3.68 -9.65
N PRO A 90 -6.22 3.41 -10.40
CA PRO A 90 -7.57 3.74 -9.94
C PRO A 90 -7.84 3.18 -8.54
N GLY A 91 -8.28 4.04 -7.61
CA GLY A 91 -8.59 3.68 -6.23
C GLY A 91 -7.40 3.49 -5.26
N HIS A 92 -6.16 3.46 -5.76
CA HIS A 92 -4.98 3.10 -4.96
C HIS A 92 -3.83 4.10 -5.11
N VAL A 93 -3.21 4.45 -3.98
CA VAL A 93 -1.90 5.13 -3.94
C VAL A 93 -0.95 4.28 -3.13
N PHE A 94 0.00 3.65 -3.81
CA PHE A 94 1.05 2.88 -3.19
C PHE A 94 2.24 3.76 -2.87
N ALA A 95 2.74 3.64 -1.64
CA ALA A 95 3.97 4.28 -1.22
C ALA A 95 4.93 3.27 -0.62
N LEU A 96 6.19 3.35 -1.04
CA LEU A 96 7.29 2.66 -0.41
C LEU A 96 8.00 3.66 0.48
N TRP A 97 8.15 3.32 1.75
CA TRP A 97 8.70 4.19 2.78
C TRP A 97 10.13 3.80 3.11
N SER A 98 10.89 4.76 3.64
CA SER A 98 12.30 4.57 4.00
C SER A 98 12.54 3.58 5.14
N ASP A 99 11.51 3.30 5.96
CA ASP A 99 11.50 2.24 6.98
C ASP A 99 11.28 0.83 6.39
N GLY A 100 11.08 0.76 5.07
CA GLY A 100 10.83 -0.46 4.34
C GLY A 100 9.39 -0.94 4.32
N LEU A 101 8.44 -0.11 4.77
CA LEU A 101 7.02 -0.43 4.66
C LEU A 101 6.47 -0.03 3.30
N VAL A 102 5.54 -0.83 2.78
CA VAL A 102 4.68 -0.50 1.64
C VAL A 102 3.28 -0.28 2.16
N THR A 103 2.66 0.83 1.77
CA THR A 103 1.27 1.17 2.11
C THR A 103 0.43 1.26 0.84
N ASP A 104 -0.85 0.95 0.95
CA ASP A 104 -1.89 1.34 -0.01
C ASP A 104 -2.86 2.31 0.65
N THR A 105 -2.88 3.55 0.18
CA THR A 105 -3.77 4.59 0.67
C THR A 105 -4.93 4.77 -0.32
N GLU A 106 -6.15 4.82 0.20
CA GLU A 106 -7.34 5.09 -0.61
C GLU A 106 -7.15 6.41 -1.37
N ARG A 107 -7.33 6.37 -2.69
CA ARG A 107 -6.84 7.45 -3.55
C ARG A 107 -7.75 8.68 -3.58
N ALA A 108 -9.05 8.53 -3.57
CA ALA A 108 -9.97 9.63 -3.82
C ALA A 108 -10.02 10.59 -2.64
N ALA A 109 -10.18 10.06 -1.42
CA ALA A 109 -10.34 10.82 -0.19
C ALA A 109 -9.09 10.80 0.70
N GLY A 110 -8.23 9.78 0.61
CA GLY A 110 -7.02 9.67 1.44
C GLY A 110 -7.34 9.46 2.91
N THR A 111 -8.50 8.89 3.23
CA THR A 111 -9.01 8.75 4.60
C THR A 111 -8.54 7.48 5.29
N SER A 112 -7.98 6.53 4.56
CA SER A 112 -7.53 5.25 5.12
C SER A 112 -6.32 4.68 4.40
N VAL A 113 -5.40 4.11 5.16
CA VAL A 113 -4.43 3.13 4.65
C VAL A 113 -5.10 1.75 4.69
N ARG A 114 -5.30 1.16 3.51
CA ARG A 114 -6.04 -0.09 3.30
C ARG A 114 -5.24 -1.30 3.76
N TRP A 115 -3.93 -1.29 3.55
CA TRP A 115 -3.03 -2.34 4.02
C TRP A 115 -1.58 -1.86 4.11
N HIS A 116 -0.80 -2.62 4.87
CA HIS A 116 0.63 -2.44 5.11
C HIS A 116 1.39 -3.74 4.81
N ARG A 117 2.56 -3.67 4.17
CA ARG A 117 3.46 -4.82 4.00
C ARG A 117 4.91 -4.42 4.21
N ALA A 118 5.61 -5.17 5.06
CA ALA A 118 7.04 -4.98 5.26
C ALA A 118 7.83 -5.58 4.10
N VAL A 119 8.82 -4.84 3.62
CA VAL A 119 9.74 -5.28 2.59
C VAL A 119 11.14 -5.30 3.24
N PRO A 120 11.54 -6.44 3.81
CA PRO A 120 12.80 -6.52 4.55
C PRO A 120 14.02 -6.17 3.68
N ASP A 121 14.99 -5.54 4.35
CA ASP A 121 16.31 -5.14 3.84
C ASP A 121 16.28 -4.18 2.64
N LEU A 122 15.46 -3.12 2.75
CA LEU A 122 15.53 -1.97 1.87
C LEU A 122 16.72 -1.08 2.24
N THR A 123 17.91 -1.50 1.85
CA THR A 123 19.13 -0.68 1.96
C THR A 123 19.32 0.25 0.77
N THR A 124 18.49 0.11 -0.26
CA THR A 124 18.61 0.79 -1.56
C THR A 124 17.22 1.16 -2.10
N PRO A 125 17.13 2.15 -3.00
CA PRO A 125 15.85 2.55 -3.60
C PRO A 125 15.18 1.36 -4.31
N GLY A 126 13.93 1.08 -3.93
CA GLY A 126 13.06 0.15 -4.63
C GLY A 126 12.16 0.85 -5.65
N ALA A 127 11.40 0.07 -6.41
CA ALA A 127 10.36 0.58 -7.31
C ALA A 127 9.02 -0.12 -7.02
N LEU A 128 7.94 0.64 -7.23
CA LEU A 128 6.57 0.18 -7.14
C LEU A 128 5.96 0.15 -8.54
N LEU A 129 5.59 -1.04 -9.00
CA LEU A 129 5.20 -1.26 -10.39
C LEU A 129 3.90 -2.06 -10.41
N PRO A 130 2.77 -1.44 -10.76
CA PRO A 130 1.53 -2.18 -10.98
C PRO A 130 1.72 -3.30 -12.02
N LEU A 131 0.92 -4.35 -11.95
CA LEU A 131 1.00 -5.54 -12.80
C LEU A 131 -0.39 -6.05 -13.22
N GLY A 132 -0.44 -6.65 -14.41
CA GLY A 132 -1.63 -7.31 -14.97
C GLY A 132 -2.68 -6.34 -15.51
N ALA A 133 -3.71 -6.92 -16.14
CA ALA A 133 -4.86 -6.16 -16.60
C ALA A 133 -5.64 -5.57 -15.40
N GLY A 134 -5.93 -4.26 -15.48
CA GLY A 134 -6.62 -3.54 -14.39
C GLY A 134 -5.79 -3.37 -13.12
N ASP A 135 -4.46 -3.55 -13.20
CA ASP A 135 -3.51 -3.26 -12.12
C ASP A 135 -3.90 -3.91 -10.77
N ARG A 136 -4.36 -5.17 -10.82
CA ARG A 136 -4.80 -5.95 -9.65
C ARG A 136 -3.65 -6.46 -8.78
N MET A 137 -2.42 -6.28 -9.27
CA MET A 137 -1.20 -6.70 -8.62
C MET A 137 -0.22 -5.52 -8.55
N LEU A 138 0.58 -5.47 -7.50
CA LEU A 138 1.68 -4.52 -7.31
C LEU A 138 2.98 -5.30 -7.15
N ALA A 139 3.92 -5.12 -8.06
CA ALA A 139 5.30 -5.54 -7.86
C ALA A 139 6.08 -4.50 -7.06
N VAL A 140 6.76 -4.97 -6.03
CA VAL A 140 7.79 -4.24 -5.30
C VAL A 140 9.13 -4.81 -5.73
N VAL A 141 9.89 -4.03 -6.49
CA VAL A 141 11.21 -4.41 -7.01
C VAL A 141 12.27 -3.81 -6.10
N THR A 142 13.08 -4.66 -5.50
CA THR A 142 14.32 -4.29 -4.81
C THR A 142 15.50 -4.98 -5.50
N PRO A 143 16.75 -4.56 -5.25
CA PRO A 143 17.89 -5.23 -5.89
C PRO A 143 17.99 -6.73 -5.62
N ARG A 144 17.44 -7.22 -4.50
CA ARG A 144 17.52 -8.65 -4.13
C ARG A 144 16.33 -9.48 -4.56
N ARG A 145 15.16 -8.87 -4.80
CA ARG A 145 13.93 -9.61 -5.17
C ARG A 145 12.87 -8.72 -5.80
N ILE A 146 11.96 -9.37 -6.51
CA ILE A 146 10.64 -8.83 -6.86
C ILE A 146 9.60 -9.56 -6.02
N ALA A 147 8.79 -8.85 -5.26
CA ALA A 147 7.64 -9.41 -4.55
C ALA A 147 6.36 -8.82 -5.12
N ALA A 148 5.34 -9.64 -5.37
CA ALA A 148 4.06 -9.15 -5.87
C ALA A 148 2.94 -9.34 -4.87
N TYR A 149 2.19 -8.27 -4.67
CA TYR A 149 1.08 -8.21 -3.74
C TYR A 149 -0.22 -7.95 -4.50
N ARG A 150 -1.32 -8.56 -4.06
CA ARG A 150 -2.64 -8.24 -4.58
C ARG A 150 -3.04 -6.85 -4.10
N THR A 151 -3.49 -5.97 -4.99
CA THR A 151 -3.81 -4.58 -4.64
C THR A 151 -5.02 -4.46 -3.72
N ALA A 152 -5.97 -5.40 -3.79
CA ALA A 152 -7.20 -5.38 -2.99
C ALA A 152 -6.96 -5.43 -1.47
N ASP A 153 -5.96 -6.20 -1.01
CA ASP A 153 -5.73 -6.51 0.41
C ASP A 153 -4.24 -6.64 0.81
N GLY A 154 -3.33 -6.45 -0.15
CA GLY A 154 -1.89 -6.55 0.05
C GLY A 154 -1.38 -7.99 0.16
N ASP A 155 -2.17 -9.01 -0.15
CA ASP A 155 -1.70 -10.39 -0.01
C ASP A 155 -0.52 -10.71 -0.92
N LEU A 156 0.55 -11.25 -0.33
CA LEU A 156 1.71 -11.71 -1.08
C LEU A 156 1.31 -12.89 -1.98
N ARG A 157 1.57 -12.78 -3.27
CA ARG A 157 1.24 -13.82 -4.26
C ARG A 157 2.45 -14.58 -4.74
N TRP A 158 3.57 -13.90 -4.96
CA TRP A 158 4.81 -14.55 -5.36
C TRP A 158 6.00 -13.68 -5.02
N VAL A 159 7.15 -14.33 -4.91
CA VAL A 159 8.46 -13.72 -4.73
C VAL A 159 9.41 -14.32 -5.76
N LEU A 160 10.16 -13.48 -6.45
CA LEU A 160 11.22 -13.85 -7.36
C LEU A 160 12.54 -13.29 -6.83
N PRO A 161 13.44 -14.11 -6.27
CA PRO A 161 14.76 -13.65 -5.86
C PRO A 161 15.61 -13.28 -7.08
N ALA A 162 16.58 -12.40 -6.88
CA ALA A 162 17.60 -12.15 -7.89
C ALA A 162 18.43 -13.42 -8.10
N ALA A 163 18.87 -13.65 -9.33
CA ALA A 163 19.81 -14.74 -9.62
C ALA A 163 21.14 -14.53 -8.87
N GLU A 164 21.82 -15.62 -8.56
CA GLU A 164 23.10 -15.58 -7.85
C GLU A 164 24.13 -14.72 -8.61
N GLY A 165 24.83 -13.84 -7.89
CA GLY A 165 25.78 -12.90 -8.49
C GLY A 165 25.15 -11.76 -9.28
N CYS A 166 23.83 -11.63 -9.26
CA CYS A 166 23.08 -10.57 -9.93
C CYS A 166 22.27 -9.73 -8.94
N ALA A 167 21.82 -8.56 -9.40
CA ALA A 167 20.90 -7.72 -8.67
C ALA A 167 19.91 -7.06 -9.63
N PHE A 168 18.64 -6.97 -9.26
CA PHE A 168 17.68 -6.17 -10.02
C PHE A 168 18.09 -4.69 -9.98
N ALA A 169 17.79 -3.97 -11.06
CA ALA A 169 17.94 -2.53 -11.14
C ALA A 169 16.53 -1.90 -11.19
N PRO A 170 15.93 -1.52 -10.04
CA PRO A 170 14.53 -1.09 -9.98
C PRO A 170 14.18 0.10 -10.88
N GLY A 171 15.15 0.99 -11.14
CA GLY A 171 14.98 2.13 -12.07
C GLY A 171 15.13 1.79 -13.56
N ARG A 172 15.55 0.57 -13.91
CA ARG A 172 15.77 0.13 -15.30
C ARG A 172 14.72 -0.91 -15.67
N GLN A 173 13.56 -0.42 -16.06
CA GLN A 173 12.40 -1.23 -16.40
C GLN A 173 11.68 -0.74 -17.67
N ALA A 174 10.95 -1.64 -18.32
CA ALA A 174 10.09 -1.32 -19.46
C ALA A 174 8.80 -2.14 -19.39
N ARG A 175 7.69 -1.58 -19.90
CA ARG A 175 6.38 -2.26 -19.92
C ARG A 175 5.93 -2.46 -21.36
N THR A 176 5.45 -3.65 -21.68
CA THR A 176 4.88 -3.94 -23.00
C THR A 176 3.78 -4.99 -22.88
N ARG A 177 2.58 -4.72 -23.40
CA ARG A 177 1.44 -5.66 -23.44
C ARG A 177 1.18 -6.40 -22.12
N GLY A 178 1.21 -5.68 -20.99
CA GLY A 178 0.99 -6.26 -19.66
C GLY A 178 2.18 -7.00 -19.04
N VAL A 179 3.29 -7.11 -19.78
CA VAL A 179 4.56 -7.65 -19.30
C VAL A 179 5.42 -6.52 -18.76
N LEU A 180 6.03 -6.77 -17.60
CA LEU A 180 7.07 -5.95 -17.02
C LEU A 180 8.44 -6.58 -17.30
N LEU A 181 9.33 -5.84 -17.95
CA LEU A 181 10.72 -6.18 -18.14
C LEU A 181 11.55 -5.42 -17.10
N VAL A 182 12.36 -6.14 -16.31
CA VAL A 182 13.23 -5.57 -15.29
C VAL A 182 14.67 -5.97 -15.58
N ALA A 183 15.58 -5.00 -15.64
CA ALA A 183 17.00 -5.30 -15.76
C ALA A 183 17.52 -5.95 -14.47
N GLN A 184 18.34 -6.98 -14.62
CA GLN A 184 19.03 -7.70 -13.56
C GLN A 184 20.49 -7.93 -13.97
N PRO A 185 21.33 -6.89 -14.01
CA PRO A 185 22.75 -7.04 -14.33
C PRO A 185 23.43 -8.03 -13.37
N CYS A 186 24.31 -8.85 -13.94
CA CYS A 186 25.14 -9.81 -13.21
C CYS A 186 26.60 -9.36 -13.26
N ARG A 187 27.40 -9.70 -12.24
CA ARG A 187 28.82 -9.32 -12.19
C ARG A 187 29.67 -9.93 -13.32
N ALA A 188 29.24 -11.04 -13.91
CA ALA A 188 29.86 -11.63 -15.09
C ALA A 188 29.19 -11.09 -16.36
N GLY A 189 30.00 -10.65 -17.33
CA GLY A 189 29.59 -10.03 -18.61
C GLY A 189 28.89 -10.96 -19.60
N GLY A 190 27.87 -11.69 -19.14
CA GLY A 190 27.00 -12.50 -19.99
C GLY A 190 26.21 -11.65 -21.00
N PRO A 191 25.56 -12.30 -21.98
CA PRO A 191 24.75 -11.60 -22.98
C PRO A 191 23.70 -10.72 -22.30
N TRP A 192 23.45 -9.51 -22.80
CA TRP A 192 22.50 -8.57 -22.18
C TRP A 192 21.11 -9.17 -21.92
N THR A 193 20.70 -10.17 -22.71
CA THR A 193 19.45 -10.94 -22.57
C THR A 193 19.38 -11.76 -21.28
N THR A 194 20.52 -12.21 -20.74
CA THR A 194 20.60 -12.87 -19.42
C THR A 194 20.41 -11.88 -18.26
N GLY A 195 20.58 -10.58 -18.54
CA GLY A 195 20.39 -9.49 -17.60
C GLY A 195 19.01 -8.83 -17.68
N VAL A 196 18.00 -9.48 -18.28
CA VAL A 196 16.61 -8.96 -18.32
C VAL A 196 15.63 -10.06 -17.92
N ILE A 197 14.75 -9.75 -16.99
CA ILE A 197 13.72 -10.65 -16.49
C ILE A 197 12.34 -10.11 -16.89
N ALA A 198 11.53 -10.98 -17.49
CA ALA A 198 10.14 -10.70 -17.79
C ALA A 198 9.23 -11.26 -16.69
N VAL A 199 8.33 -10.43 -16.18
CA VAL A 199 7.32 -10.82 -15.18
C VAL A 199 5.94 -10.27 -15.56
N ASP A 200 4.89 -10.92 -15.07
CA ASP A 200 3.51 -10.41 -15.08
C ASP A 200 2.82 -10.71 -13.75
N ALA A 201 1.49 -10.57 -13.69
CA ALA A 201 0.70 -10.85 -12.49
C ALA A 201 0.87 -12.28 -11.94
N LEU A 202 1.36 -13.23 -12.75
CA LEU A 202 1.56 -14.63 -12.40
C LEU A 202 3.01 -14.97 -12.03
N GLY A 203 3.93 -14.00 -12.07
CA GLY A 203 5.34 -14.19 -11.74
C GLY A 203 6.23 -14.14 -12.99
N ARG A 204 7.36 -14.86 -12.94
CA ARG A 204 8.32 -14.91 -14.06
C ARG A 204 7.66 -15.53 -15.30
N ILE A 205 7.88 -14.91 -16.46
CA ILE A 205 7.47 -15.47 -17.74
C ILE A 205 8.59 -16.38 -18.24
N THR A 206 8.29 -17.67 -18.31
CA THR A 206 9.15 -18.70 -18.91
C THR A 206 8.33 -19.57 -19.86
N PRO A 207 8.94 -20.16 -20.90
CA PRO A 207 8.27 -21.18 -21.70
C PRO A 207 7.72 -22.30 -20.81
N GLY A 208 6.50 -22.76 -21.10
CA GLY A 208 5.86 -23.88 -20.38
C GLY A 208 5.47 -23.60 -18.93
N ARG A 209 5.41 -22.33 -18.49
CA ARG A 209 5.03 -22.01 -17.10
C ARG A 209 3.63 -22.51 -16.74
N THR A 210 3.48 -23.01 -15.52
CA THR A 210 2.18 -23.16 -14.86
C THR A 210 1.85 -21.85 -14.14
N PRO A 211 0.74 -21.18 -14.43
CA PRO A 211 0.29 -20.00 -13.69
C PRO A 211 0.29 -20.23 -12.17
N LEU A 212 0.89 -19.32 -11.41
CA LEU A 212 0.81 -19.33 -9.94
C LEU A 212 -0.58 -18.84 -9.50
N ALA A 213 -1.57 -19.74 -9.48
CA ALA A 213 -2.87 -19.71 -8.77
C ALA A 213 -3.61 -18.34 -8.60
N ASN A 214 -3.38 -17.38 -9.49
CA ASN A 214 -3.97 -16.03 -9.44
C ASN A 214 -5.11 -15.87 -10.46
N GLU A 215 -5.47 -16.93 -11.18
CA GLU A 215 -6.68 -16.93 -12.00
C GLU A 215 -7.92 -17.00 -11.09
N PRO A 216 -8.99 -16.25 -11.41
CA PRO A 216 -10.30 -16.55 -10.86
C PRO A 216 -10.63 -18.01 -11.20
N ARG A 217 -11.06 -18.80 -10.21
CA ARG A 217 -11.66 -20.11 -10.50
C ARG A 217 -12.78 -19.91 -11.53
N PRO A 218 -12.82 -20.68 -12.64
CA PRO A 218 -13.88 -20.58 -13.64
C PRO A 218 -15.29 -20.82 -13.04
N ASP A 219 -15.35 -21.47 -11.88
CA ASP A 219 -16.55 -21.86 -11.15
C ASP A 219 -17.31 -20.67 -10.50
N LYS A 220 -16.81 -19.43 -10.63
CA LYS A 220 -17.44 -18.20 -10.09
C LYS A 220 -17.72 -17.12 -11.14
N ALA A 221 -17.84 -17.47 -12.41
CA ALA A 221 -18.52 -16.60 -13.37
C ALA A 221 -20.03 -16.65 -13.11
N VAL A 222 -20.51 -15.80 -12.19
CA VAL A 222 -21.94 -15.53 -12.05
C VAL A 222 -22.41 -14.94 -13.37
N ALA A 223 -23.33 -15.63 -14.03
CA ALA A 223 -23.97 -15.19 -15.26
C ALA A 223 -24.60 -13.81 -15.03
N ALA A 224 -24.19 -12.82 -15.84
CA ALA A 224 -24.92 -11.57 -15.94
C ALA A 224 -26.28 -11.84 -16.62
N PRO A 225 -27.41 -11.32 -16.09
CA PRO A 225 -28.69 -11.44 -16.75
C PRO A 225 -28.68 -10.61 -18.05
N ARG A 226 -29.28 -11.18 -19.09
CA ARG A 226 -29.53 -10.53 -20.38
C ARG A 226 -30.56 -9.44 -20.27
#